data_AF-A0A3A5V6R3-F1
#
_entry.id   AF-A0A3A5V6R3-F1
#
_cell.length_a   1.000
_cell.length_b   1.000
_cell.length_c   1.000
_cell.angle_alpha   90.00
_cell.angle_beta   90.00
_cell.angle_gamma   90.00
#
_symmetry.space_group_name_H-M   'P 1'
#
loop_
_entity.id
_entity.type
_entity.pdbx_description
1 polymer ?
#
loop_
_entity_poly.entity_id
_entity_poly.type
_entity_poly.pdbx_seq_one_letter_code
_entity_poly.pdbx_strand_id
1 'polypeptide(L)'
;MGSYIRPSSFHTFDPIRLSLESLIEPINESMTGNHERLLDLVGGYNVLPELKEGEPSPIDRATSLFISALDWQDSGEAPRALDGGHSRERLGRFPSNDGNAIEYLIEHAIERKGKTDLHSLLDKLGRGLIDGNVGQSGFGVGSGGIELLGWLEVSDVIDLRKEIERGGWSVKSEEPLDGGVQDAFRHLLVFLRSASKRERGILMRRHS
;
A
#
# COMPACT_ATOMS: atom_id res chain seq x y z
N MET A 1 -5.10 29.50 -24.85
CA MET A 1 -5.89 28.59 -24.00
C MET A 1 -4.90 27.70 -23.28
N GLY A 2 -4.70 27.90 -21.98
CA GLY A 2 -3.84 27.01 -21.20
C GLY A 2 -4.49 25.63 -21.17
N SER A 3 -3.77 24.59 -21.56
CA SER A 3 -4.22 23.22 -21.37
C SER A 3 -4.47 23.02 -19.88
N TYR A 4 -5.67 22.57 -19.52
CA TYR A 4 -5.95 22.13 -18.17
C TYR A 4 -5.09 20.90 -17.90
N ILE A 5 -3.97 21.08 -17.20
CA ILE A 5 -3.14 19.99 -16.72
C ILE A 5 -3.89 19.42 -15.52
N ARG A 6 -4.45 18.22 -15.67
CA ARG A 6 -5.05 17.51 -14.54
C ARG A 6 -3.97 17.32 -13.46
N PRO A 7 -4.28 17.58 -12.18
CA PRO A 7 -3.36 17.23 -11.11
C PRO A 7 -3.08 15.73 -11.18
N SER A 8 -1.82 15.35 -10.97
CA SER A 8 -1.43 13.95 -10.89
C SER A 8 -2.18 13.23 -9.77
N SER A 9 -2.31 11.91 -9.90
CA SER A 9 -2.99 11.08 -8.91
C SER A 9 -2.32 11.21 -7.55
N PHE A 10 -3.13 11.14 -6.49
CA PHE A 10 -2.61 11.18 -5.13
C PHE A 10 -2.44 9.76 -4.58
N HIS A 11 -1.30 9.48 -3.96
CA HIS A 11 -0.99 8.18 -3.37
C HIS A 11 -0.83 8.28 -1.85
N THR A 12 -1.35 7.30 -1.11
CA THR A 12 -1.17 7.19 0.34
C THR A 12 -0.60 5.85 0.73
N PHE A 13 0.00 5.83 1.92
CA PHE A 13 0.60 4.68 2.56
C PHE A 13 -0.04 4.53 3.94
N ASP A 14 -0.87 3.51 4.08
CA ASP A 14 -1.69 3.27 5.26
C ASP A 14 -1.08 2.11 6.08
N PRO A 15 -0.96 2.24 7.42
CA PRO A 15 -0.41 1.17 8.24
C PRO A 15 -1.39 0.00 8.32
N ILE A 16 -0.87 -1.22 8.13
CA ILE A 16 -1.65 -2.45 8.25
C ILE A 16 -1.14 -3.33 9.39
N ARG A 17 -2.07 -3.99 10.08
CA ARG A 17 -1.80 -4.89 11.21
C ARG A 17 -1.97 -6.36 10.85
N LEU A 18 -2.79 -6.67 9.85
CA LEU A 18 -3.03 -8.02 9.35
C LEU A 18 -2.38 -8.19 7.99
N SER A 19 -1.90 -9.40 7.73
CA SER A 19 -1.42 -9.78 6.41
C SER A 19 -2.59 -9.80 5.42
N LEU A 20 -2.42 -9.16 4.28
CA LEU A 20 -3.45 -9.14 3.24
C LEU A 20 -3.74 -10.56 2.73
N GLU A 21 -2.72 -11.40 2.62
CA GLU A 21 -2.85 -12.79 2.15
C GLU A 21 -3.78 -13.60 3.07
N SER A 22 -3.67 -13.38 4.39
CA SER A 22 -4.51 -14.06 5.38
C SER A 22 -6.00 -13.66 5.30
N LEU A 23 -6.31 -12.51 4.70
CA LEU A 23 -7.67 -11.97 4.60
C LEU A 23 -8.40 -12.39 3.33
N ILE A 24 -7.69 -12.82 2.29
CA ILE A 24 -8.29 -13.08 0.96
C ILE A 24 -9.37 -14.15 1.02
N GLU A 25 -9.04 -15.32 1.53
CA GLU A 25 -9.99 -16.43 1.59
C GLU A 25 -11.19 -16.11 2.50
N PRO A 26 -11.01 -15.62 3.75
CA PRO A 26 -12.11 -15.17 4.60
C PRO A 26 -13.01 -14.11 3.95
N ILE A 27 -12.44 -13.17 3.20
CA ILE A 27 -13.24 -12.17 2.47
C ILE A 27 -14.08 -12.82 1.37
N ASN A 28 -13.54 -13.81 0.64
CA ASN A 28 -14.32 -14.52 -0.37
C ASN A 28 -15.45 -15.35 0.21
N GLU A 29 -15.20 -16.05 1.32
CA GLU A 29 -16.25 -16.75 2.07
C GLU A 29 -17.36 -15.77 2.49
N SER A 30 -16.96 -14.58 2.96
CA SER A 30 -17.88 -13.51 3.32
C SER A 30 -18.68 -12.97 2.13
N MET A 31 -18.16 -13.05 0.90
CA MET A 31 -18.94 -12.71 -0.31
C MET A 31 -20.05 -13.74 -0.60
N THR A 32 -19.98 -14.92 0.02
CA THR A 32 -21.00 -15.98 -0.11
C THR A 32 -21.85 -16.16 1.15
N GLY A 33 -21.65 -15.31 2.16
CA GLY A 33 -22.43 -15.28 3.39
C GLY A 33 -21.88 -16.11 4.55
N ASN A 34 -20.63 -16.59 4.46
CA ASN A 34 -19.92 -17.14 5.62
C ASN A 34 -18.95 -16.09 6.17
N HIS A 35 -19.22 -15.55 7.35
CA HIS A 35 -18.46 -14.42 7.91
C HIS A 35 -17.56 -14.81 9.08
N GLU A 36 -17.68 -16.04 9.59
CA GLU A 36 -17.03 -16.49 10.83
C GLU A 36 -15.52 -16.22 10.82
N ARG A 37 -14.81 -16.71 9.80
CA ARG A 37 -13.35 -16.55 9.69
C ARG A 37 -12.92 -15.09 9.54
N LEU A 38 -13.70 -14.27 8.84
CA LEU A 38 -13.40 -12.85 8.67
C LEU A 38 -13.57 -12.10 10.00
N LEU A 39 -14.66 -12.36 10.71
CA LEU A 39 -14.95 -11.76 12.01
C LEU A 39 -13.93 -12.18 13.07
N ASP A 40 -13.50 -13.43 13.06
CA ASP A 40 -12.45 -13.94 13.97
C ASP A 40 -11.11 -13.23 13.76
N LEU A 41 -10.72 -12.98 12.51
CA LEU A 41 -9.47 -12.28 12.19
C LEU A 41 -9.53 -10.79 12.53
N VAL A 42 -10.66 -10.12 12.24
CA VAL A 42 -10.82 -8.68 12.52
C VAL A 42 -11.07 -8.42 14.00
N GLY A 43 -11.59 -9.41 14.73
CA GLY A 43 -12.04 -9.41 16.12
C GLY A 43 -11.40 -8.34 17.01
N GLY A 44 -12.24 -7.48 17.60
CA GLY A 44 -11.84 -6.39 18.49
C GLY A 44 -12.17 -4.99 17.97
N TYR A 45 -12.50 -4.84 16.68
CA TYR A 45 -12.84 -3.55 16.07
C TYR A 45 -14.18 -3.62 15.33
N ASN A 46 -15.12 -2.74 15.70
CA ASN A 46 -16.41 -2.59 15.03
C ASN A 46 -16.27 -1.76 13.73
N VAL A 47 -15.44 -2.23 12.81
CA VAL A 47 -15.05 -1.50 11.58
C VAL A 47 -15.76 -2.01 10.34
N LEU A 48 -16.19 -3.27 10.35
CA LEU A 48 -17.00 -3.84 9.28
C LEU A 48 -18.46 -3.42 9.43
N PRO A 49 -19.21 -3.31 8.31
CA PRO A 49 -20.66 -3.15 8.37
C PRO A 49 -21.30 -4.35 9.07
N GLU A 50 -22.58 -4.23 9.42
CA GLU A 50 -23.34 -5.38 9.92
C GLU A 50 -23.35 -6.50 8.88
N LEU A 51 -22.77 -7.65 9.23
CA LEU A 51 -22.73 -8.86 8.42
C LEU A 51 -23.78 -9.83 8.96
N LYS A 52 -24.57 -10.42 8.06
CA LYS A 52 -25.66 -11.34 8.40
C LYS A 52 -25.34 -12.71 7.82
N GLU A 53 -25.18 -13.69 8.70
CA GLU A 53 -24.84 -15.05 8.28
C GLU A 53 -25.86 -15.60 7.26
N GLY A 54 -25.35 -16.15 6.17
CA GLY A 54 -26.14 -16.61 5.02
C GLY A 54 -26.47 -15.54 3.98
N GLU A 55 -26.15 -14.26 4.23
CA GLU A 55 -26.30 -13.17 3.27
C GLU A 55 -24.91 -12.68 2.77
N PRO A 56 -24.73 -12.40 1.47
CA PRO A 56 -23.48 -11.82 0.97
C PRO A 56 -23.11 -10.50 1.66
N SER A 57 -21.81 -10.26 1.84
CA SER A 57 -21.30 -8.97 2.33
C SER A 57 -21.88 -7.78 1.56
N PRO A 58 -22.28 -6.69 2.24
CA PRO A 58 -22.80 -5.49 1.60
C PRO A 58 -21.71 -4.61 0.95
N ILE A 59 -20.44 -4.88 1.25
CA ILE A 59 -19.28 -4.17 0.68
C ILE A 59 -18.44 -5.11 -0.18
N ASP A 60 -17.80 -4.56 -1.20
CA ASP A 60 -16.94 -5.33 -2.11
C ASP A 60 -15.64 -5.81 -1.44
N ARG A 61 -14.92 -6.69 -2.15
CA ARG A 61 -13.68 -7.33 -1.67
C ARG A 61 -12.56 -6.32 -1.38
N ALA A 62 -12.34 -5.33 -2.24
CA ALA A 62 -11.29 -4.34 -2.06
C ALA A 62 -11.58 -3.45 -0.84
N THR A 63 -12.83 -3.01 -0.67
CA THR A 63 -13.28 -2.27 0.52
C THR A 63 -13.15 -3.12 1.78
N SER A 64 -13.53 -4.39 1.73
CA SER A 64 -13.39 -5.34 2.84
C SER A 64 -11.92 -5.54 3.23
N LEU A 65 -11.04 -5.71 2.23
CA LEU A 65 -9.61 -5.90 2.44
C LEU A 65 -8.97 -4.67 3.06
N PHE A 66 -9.29 -3.48 2.53
CA PHE A 66 -8.81 -2.22 3.06
C PHE A 66 -9.18 -2.08 4.53
N ILE A 67 -10.47 -2.11 4.86
CA ILE A 67 -10.96 -1.87 6.22
C ILE A 67 -10.44 -2.94 7.19
N SER A 68 -10.38 -4.21 6.78
CA SER A 68 -9.95 -5.30 7.66
C SER A 68 -8.46 -5.26 7.98
N ALA A 69 -7.62 -4.83 7.03
CA ALA A 69 -6.17 -4.85 7.18
C ALA A 69 -5.61 -3.71 8.04
N LEU A 70 -6.30 -2.57 8.12
CA LEU A 70 -5.79 -1.36 8.77
C LEU A 70 -5.45 -1.53 10.26
N ASP A 71 -4.43 -0.80 10.69
CA ASP A 71 -4.02 -0.65 12.09
C ASP A 71 -4.94 0.32 12.84
N TRP A 72 -6.20 -0.07 13.03
CA TRP A 72 -7.19 0.69 13.80
C TRP A 72 -6.72 0.91 15.24
N GLN A 73 -7.03 2.09 15.78
CA GLN A 73 -6.79 2.37 17.19
C GLN A 73 -7.83 1.66 18.05
N ASP A 74 -7.49 1.32 19.31
CA ASP A 74 -8.35 0.55 20.23
C ASP A 74 -9.76 1.13 20.43
N SER A 75 -9.95 2.44 20.18
CA SER A 75 -11.25 3.12 20.19
C SER A 75 -12.09 2.94 18.92
N GLY A 76 -11.58 2.21 17.91
CA GLY A 76 -12.17 2.14 16.56
C GLY A 76 -11.84 3.35 15.69
N GLU A 77 -11.00 4.27 16.17
CA GLU A 77 -10.56 5.44 15.41
C GLU A 77 -9.60 5.07 14.28
N ALA A 78 -9.62 5.88 13.22
CA ALA A 78 -8.77 5.74 12.06
C ALA A 78 -7.28 5.60 12.43
N PRO A 79 -6.49 4.86 11.62
CA PRO A 79 -5.09 4.63 11.92
C PRO A 79 -4.28 5.93 12.02
N ARG A 80 -3.29 5.94 12.91
CA ARG A 80 -2.35 7.06 13.02
C ARG A 80 -1.47 7.11 11.78
N ALA A 81 -1.43 8.26 11.11
CA ALA A 81 -0.57 8.46 9.95
C ALA A 81 0.89 8.06 10.22
N LEU A 82 1.54 7.45 9.23
CA LEU A 82 2.92 6.98 9.34
C LEU A 82 3.93 8.14 9.29
N ASP A 83 3.63 9.21 8.56
CA ASP A 83 4.58 10.27 8.22
C ASP A 83 4.39 11.57 9.02
N GLY A 84 3.45 11.59 9.96
CA GLY A 84 3.10 12.80 10.71
C GLY A 84 2.52 13.93 9.85
N GLY A 85 2.08 13.64 8.61
CA GLY A 85 1.40 14.56 7.70
C GLY A 85 2.29 15.27 6.66
N HIS A 86 3.62 15.26 6.80
CA HIS A 86 4.52 16.05 5.94
C HIS A 86 5.04 15.34 4.69
N SER A 87 5.20 14.01 4.73
CA SER A 87 5.68 13.25 3.55
C SER A 87 4.55 12.83 2.63
N ARG A 88 3.29 12.92 3.08
CA ARG A 88 2.08 12.61 2.31
C ARG A 88 1.96 13.51 1.09
N GLU A 89 2.25 14.80 1.23
CA GLU A 89 2.20 15.73 0.10
C GLU A 89 3.32 15.48 -0.92
N ARG A 90 4.50 15.05 -0.45
CA ARG A 90 5.69 14.91 -1.30
C ARG A 90 5.80 13.55 -1.98
N LEU A 91 5.57 12.47 -1.25
CA LEU A 91 5.56 11.11 -1.81
C LEU A 91 4.23 10.81 -2.51
N GLY A 92 3.13 11.37 -2.00
CA GLY A 92 1.80 11.14 -2.55
C GLY A 92 1.50 11.93 -3.82
N ARG A 93 2.20 13.04 -4.08
CA ARG A 93 2.17 13.78 -5.35
C ARG A 93 3.58 13.94 -5.90
N PHE A 94 4.22 12.81 -6.15
CA PHE A 94 5.56 12.84 -6.71
C PHE A 94 5.53 13.58 -8.06
N PRO A 95 6.57 14.37 -8.42
CA PRO A 95 6.59 15.13 -9.67
C PRO A 95 6.85 14.24 -10.92
N SER A 96 6.18 13.09 -10.99
CA SER A 96 6.09 12.21 -12.17
C SER A 96 4.77 12.43 -12.91
N ASN A 97 4.67 11.90 -14.14
CA ASN A 97 3.47 12.02 -14.97
C ASN A 97 2.20 11.46 -14.29
N ASP A 98 2.35 10.40 -13.50
CA ASP A 98 1.27 9.69 -12.81
C ASP A 98 1.15 10.04 -11.31
N GLY A 99 2.11 10.77 -10.76
CA GLY A 99 2.18 11.10 -9.33
C GLY A 99 2.70 9.98 -8.43
N ASN A 100 3.12 8.84 -9.01
CA ASN A 100 3.50 7.65 -8.27
C ASN A 100 5.02 7.55 -8.08
N ALA A 101 5.48 7.81 -6.85
CA ALA A 101 6.88 7.69 -6.50
C ALA A 101 7.42 6.25 -6.59
N ILE A 102 6.59 5.23 -6.36
CA ILE A 102 7.03 3.84 -6.39
C ILE A 102 7.29 3.39 -7.83
N GLU A 103 6.41 3.73 -8.75
CA GLU A 103 6.61 3.50 -10.19
C GLU A 103 7.87 4.24 -10.69
N TYR A 104 8.06 5.48 -10.26
CA TYR A 104 9.27 6.24 -10.57
C TYR A 104 10.54 5.54 -10.07
N LEU A 105 10.51 4.99 -8.85
CA LEU A 105 11.64 4.24 -8.29
C LEU A 105 11.90 2.95 -9.06
N ILE A 106 10.86 2.18 -9.41
CA ILE A 106 10.96 0.97 -10.23
C ILE A 106 11.58 1.30 -11.60
N GLU A 107 11.21 2.45 -12.18
CA GLU A 107 11.70 2.84 -13.49
C GLU A 107 13.15 3.35 -13.46
N HIS A 108 13.55 4.13 -12.46
CA HIS A 108 14.82 4.88 -12.52
C HIS A 108 15.90 4.41 -11.53
N ALA A 109 15.57 3.60 -10.52
CA ALA A 109 16.57 2.98 -9.67
C ALA A 109 17.24 1.79 -10.38
N ILE A 110 18.51 1.55 -10.06
CA ILE A 110 19.27 0.38 -10.52
C ILE A 110 19.77 -0.34 -9.28
N GLU A 111 19.45 -1.63 -9.17
CA GLU A 111 20.11 -2.50 -8.19
C GLU A 111 21.54 -2.83 -8.59
N ARG A 112 22.47 -2.69 -7.65
CA ARG A 112 23.85 -3.17 -7.86
C ARG A 112 23.88 -4.68 -7.74
N LYS A 113 24.62 -5.33 -8.67
CA LYS A 113 24.78 -6.80 -8.74
C LYS A 113 25.03 -7.43 -7.37
N GLY A 114 24.26 -8.47 -7.03
CA GLY A 114 24.37 -9.23 -5.78
C GLY A 114 23.42 -8.77 -4.67
N LYS A 115 22.57 -7.77 -4.93
CA LYS A 115 21.42 -7.40 -4.11
C LYS A 115 20.19 -7.57 -4.98
N THR A 116 19.14 -8.24 -4.47
CA THR A 116 18.05 -8.76 -5.33
C THR A 116 16.65 -8.30 -4.93
N ASP A 117 16.50 -7.64 -3.78
CA ASP A 117 15.18 -7.56 -3.16
C ASP A 117 14.55 -6.17 -3.30
N LEU A 118 15.28 -5.15 -3.74
CA LEU A 118 14.78 -3.77 -3.79
C LEU A 118 13.59 -3.61 -4.77
N HIS A 119 13.74 -4.02 -6.03
CA HIS A 119 12.72 -3.97 -7.06
C HIS A 119 11.62 -4.96 -6.78
N SER A 120 11.94 -6.15 -6.25
CA SER A 120 10.92 -7.11 -5.84
C SER A 120 9.99 -6.53 -4.77
N LEU A 121 10.55 -5.84 -3.77
CA LEU A 121 9.79 -5.18 -2.71
C LEU A 121 9.06 -3.93 -3.22
N LEU A 122 9.67 -3.14 -4.12
CA LEU A 122 9.00 -2.00 -4.75
C LEU A 122 7.84 -2.45 -5.65
N ASP A 123 8.00 -3.51 -6.45
CA ASP A 123 6.94 -4.10 -7.25
C ASP A 123 5.82 -4.66 -6.35
N LYS A 124 6.16 -5.33 -5.24
CA LYS A 124 5.15 -5.78 -4.27
C LYS A 124 4.35 -4.61 -3.70
N LEU A 125 5.01 -3.51 -3.36
CA LEU A 125 4.38 -2.30 -2.81
C LEU A 125 3.53 -1.55 -3.85
N GLY A 126 4.02 -1.42 -5.09
CA GLY A 126 3.38 -0.60 -6.13
C GLY A 126 2.37 -1.36 -6.99
N ARG A 127 2.49 -2.69 -7.07
CA ARG A 127 1.76 -3.52 -8.04
C ARG A 127 1.25 -4.85 -7.48
N GLY A 128 1.42 -5.09 -6.17
CA GLY A 128 1.08 -6.37 -5.55
C GLY A 128 -0.39 -6.77 -5.69
N LEU A 129 -1.31 -5.81 -5.77
CA LEU A 129 -2.77 -6.01 -5.90
C LEU A 129 -3.30 -5.69 -7.30
N ILE A 130 -2.44 -5.26 -8.23
CA ILE A 130 -2.81 -5.07 -9.62
C ILE A 130 -3.02 -6.45 -10.25
N ASP A 131 -4.12 -6.60 -11.00
CA ASP A 131 -4.71 -7.86 -11.47
C ASP A 131 -3.70 -8.97 -11.78
N GLY A 132 -3.81 -10.09 -11.05
CA GLY A 132 -3.09 -11.35 -11.33
C GLY A 132 -2.02 -11.75 -10.30
N ASN A 133 -1.46 -10.81 -9.54
CA ASN A 133 -0.34 -11.11 -8.64
C ASN A 133 -0.71 -11.86 -7.36
N VAL A 134 -1.97 -11.81 -6.93
CA VAL A 134 -2.48 -12.53 -5.74
C VAL A 134 -3.45 -13.66 -6.09
N GLY A 135 -3.46 -14.08 -7.37
CA GLY A 135 -4.25 -15.21 -7.85
C GLY A 135 -5.77 -15.03 -7.85
N GLN A 136 -6.30 -13.88 -7.39
CA GLN A 136 -7.74 -13.63 -7.33
C GLN A 136 -8.07 -12.16 -7.67
N SER A 137 -9.06 -11.96 -8.52
CA SER A 137 -9.49 -10.64 -9.00
C SER A 137 -10.42 -9.92 -8.00
N GLY A 138 -10.51 -8.59 -8.12
CA GLY A 138 -11.48 -7.78 -7.38
C GLY A 138 -11.00 -7.21 -6.04
N PHE A 139 -9.72 -7.37 -5.69
CA PHE A 139 -9.12 -6.78 -4.48
C PHE A 139 -8.40 -5.45 -4.74
N GLY A 140 -8.04 -5.15 -6.00
CA GLY A 140 -7.35 -3.90 -6.36
C GLY A 140 -8.28 -2.69 -6.51
N VAL A 141 -9.52 -2.89 -6.98
CA VAL A 141 -10.46 -1.79 -7.24
C VAL A 141 -11.77 -2.04 -6.50
N GLY A 142 -12.18 -1.08 -5.68
CA GLY A 142 -13.39 -1.14 -4.87
C GLY A 142 -14.39 -0.04 -5.19
N SER A 143 -15.55 -0.14 -4.56
CA SER A 143 -16.58 0.88 -4.59
C SER A 143 -16.08 2.17 -3.92
N GLY A 144 -16.65 3.33 -4.29
CA GLY A 144 -16.28 4.60 -3.67
C GLY A 144 -14.91 5.16 -4.06
N GLY A 145 -14.30 4.66 -5.15
CA GLY A 145 -13.02 5.18 -5.67
C GLY A 145 -11.78 4.66 -4.94
N ILE A 146 -11.91 3.56 -4.20
CA ILE A 146 -10.77 2.85 -3.59
C ILE A 146 -9.99 2.12 -4.68
N GLU A 147 -8.69 2.39 -4.74
CA GLU A 147 -7.78 1.66 -5.60
C GLU A 147 -6.51 1.25 -4.84
N LEU A 148 -6.47 0.00 -4.41
CA LEU A 148 -5.36 -0.62 -3.71
C LEU A 148 -4.30 -1.09 -4.71
N LEU A 149 -3.06 -0.68 -4.50
CA LEU A 149 -1.97 -0.93 -5.45
C LEU A 149 -1.12 -2.13 -5.04
N GLY A 150 -0.66 -2.16 -3.79
CA GLY A 150 0.20 -3.21 -3.27
C GLY A 150 0.53 -2.99 -1.81
N TRP A 151 1.27 -3.90 -1.19
CA TRP A 151 1.54 -3.87 0.24
C TRP A 151 2.90 -4.44 0.59
N LEU A 152 3.32 -4.17 1.82
CA LEU A 152 4.48 -4.77 2.45
C LEU A 152 4.08 -5.28 3.83
N GLU A 153 4.45 -6.52 4.12
CA GLU A 153 4.36 -7.09 5.47
C GLU A 153 5.45 -6.47 6.37
N VAL A 154 5.39 -6.74 7.67
CA VAL A 154 6.36 -6.20 8.64
C VAL A 154 7.81 -6.55 8.26
N SER A 155 8.06 -7.80 7.82
CA SER A 155 9.36 -8.24 7.32
C SER A 155 9.81 -7.45 6.09
N ASP A 156 8.90 -7.30 5.13
CA ASP A 156 9.16 -6.60 3.87
C ASP A 156 9.50 -5.13 4.11
N VAL A 157 8.80 -4.47 5.04
CA VAL A 157 9.07 -3.09 5.47
C VAL A 157 10.50 -2.98 6.03
N ILE A 158 10.88 -3.91 6.90
CA ILE A 158 12.21 -3.94 7.51
C ILE A 158 13.28 -4.15 6.45
N ASP A 159 13.05 -5.06 5.50
CA ASP A 159 14.03 -5.42 4.48
C ASP A 159 14.17 -4.34 3.40
N LEU A 160 13.05 -3.76 2.94
CA LEU A 160 13.09 -2.63 2.01
C LEU A 160 13.81 -1.42 2.63
N ARG A 161 13.54 -1.14 3.91
CA ARG A 161 14.25 -0.09 4.65
C ARG A 161 15.75 -0.34 4.66
N LYS A 162 16.19 -1.57 5.00
CA LYS A 162 17.61 -1.92 5.02
C LYS A 162 18.24 -1.77 3.64
N GLU A 163 17.58 -2.21 2.58
CA GLU A 163 18.13 -2.12 1.22
C GLU A 163 18.32 -0.67 0.76
N ILE A 164 17.36 0.21 1.08
CA ILE A 164 17.49 1.64 0.79
C ILE A 164 18.62 2.25 1.63
N GLU A 165 18.66 2.00 2.95
CA GLU A 165 19.65 2.58 3.89
C GLU A 165 21.08 2.09 3.62
N ARG A 166 21.25 0.86 3.12
CA ARG A 166 22.55 0.29 2.71
C ARG A 166 23.13 0.94 1.47
N GLY A 167 22.37 1.75 0.72
CA GLY A 167 22.83 2.38 -0.53
C GLY A 167 23.19 1.36 -1.61
N GLY A 168 22.47 0.23 -1.67
CA GLY A 168 22.68 -0.85 -2.64
C GLY A 168 22.25 -0.55 -4.07
N TRP A 169 21.92 0.70 -4.35
CA TRP A 169 21.29 1.14 -5.57
C TRP A 169 22.11 2.28 -6.22
N SER A 170 21.85 2.50 -7.49
CA SER A 170 22.31 3.66 -8.26
C SER A 170 21.15 4.20 -9.09
N VAL A 171 21.39 5.27 -9.83
CA VAL A 171 20.36 5.94 -10.63
C VAL A 171 20.68 5.75 -12.12
N LYS A 172 19.64 5.56 -12.94
CA LYS A 172 19.80 5.53 -14.40
C LYS A 172 20.33 6.86 -14.91
N SER A 173 21.18 6.82 -15.94
CA SER A 173 21.72 8.03 -16.58
C SER A 173 20.67 8.91 -17.24
N GLU A 174 19.51 8.32 -17.55
CA GLU A 174 18.37 8.97 -18.23
C GLU A 174 17.28 9.40 -17.23
N GLU A 175 17.59 9.47 -15.93
CA GLU A 175 16.65 9.97 -14.94
C GLU A 175 16.16 11.39 -15.33
N PRO A 176 14.84 11.62 -15.43
CA PRO A 176 14.32 12.90 -15.90
C PRO A 176 14.33 14.01 -14.84
N LEU A 177 14.40 13.65 -13.56
CA LEU A 177 14.38 14.60 -12.44
C LEU A 177 15.74 14.56 -11.75
N ASP A 178 16.41 15.69 -11.64
CA ASP A 178 17.68 15.76 -10.92
C ASP A 178 17.48 15.40 -9.43
N GLY A 179 17.98 14.22 -9.04
CA GLY A 179 17.87 13.70 -7.68
C GLY A 179 16.49 13.11 -7.33
N GLY A 180 15.64 12.81 -8.31
CA GLY A 180 14.29 12.27 -8.10
C GLY A 180 14.28 10.97 -7.31
N VAL A 181 15.13 10.01 -7.67
CA VAL A 181 15.27 8.71 -7.00
C VAL A 181 15.71 8.89 -5.55
N GLN A 182 16.69 9.78 -5.32
CA GLN A 182 17.17 10.07 -3.98
C GLN A 182 16.09 10.71 -3.11
N ASP A 183 15.30 11.62 -3.68
CA ASP A 183 14.20 12.28 -2.96
C ASP A 183 13.03 11.33 -2.66
N ALA A 184 12.65 10.51 -3.65
CA ALA A 184 11.64 9.46 -3.49
C ALA A 184 12.03 8.47 -2.38
N PHE A 185 13.26 7.96 -2.39
CA PHE A 185 13.76 7.09 -1.32
C PHE A 185 13.79 7.79 0.04
N ARG A 186 14.23 9.04 0.10
CA ARG A 186 14.25 9.83 1.34
C ARG A 186 12.85 9.92 1.96
N HIS A 187 11.82 10.12 1.15
CA HIS A 187 10.45 10.19 1.62
C HIS A 187 9.86 8.82 1.95
N LEU A 188 10.11 7.80 1.12
CA LEU A 188 9.68 6.43 1.41
C LEU A 188 10.26 5.93 2.74
N LEU A 189 11.51 6.26 3.05
CA LEU A 189 12.14 5.94 4.34
C LEU A 189 11.40 6.52 5.54
N VAL A 190 10.70 7.65 5.41
CA VAL A 190 9.89 8.21 6.52
C VAL A 190 8.77 7.23 6.89
N PHE A 191 8.06 6.71 5.89
CA PHE A 191 6.99 5.73 6.08
C PHE A 191 7.55 4.41 6.61
N LEU A 192 8.61 3.88 5.98
CA LEU A 192 9.21 2.60 6.37
C LEU A 192 9.76 2.61 7.79
N ARG A 193 10.42 3.70 8.22
CA ARG A 193 10.93 3.83 9.60
C ARG A 193 9.80 3.88 10.62
N SER A 194 8.73 4.62 10.31
CA SER A 194 7.56 4.72 11.19
C SER A 194 6.84 3.39 11.32
N ALA A 195 6.60 2.70 10.20
CA ALA A 195 5.97 1.38 10.17
C ALA A 195 6.83 0.33 10.88
N SER A 196 8.15 0.31 10.62
CA SER A 196 9.12 -0.54 11.33
C SER A 196 9.05 -0.34 12.85
N LYS A 197 9.03 0.91 13.31
CA LYS A 197 8.99 1.24 14.75
C LYS A 197 7.71 0.74 15.42
N ARG A 198 6.61 0.69 14.67
CA ARG A 198 5.30 0.24 15.15
C ARG A 198 5.06 -1.25 14.88
N GLU A 199 6.02 -1.95 14.28
CA GLU A 199 5.89 -3.35 13.85
C GLU A 199 4.65 -3.57 12.96
N ARG A 200 4.44 -2.65 12.02
CA ARG A 200 3.32 -2.66 11.06
C ARG A 200 3.79 -2.82 9.63
N GLY A 201 2.93 -3.42 8.82
CA GLY A 201 3.06 -3.38 7.37
C GLY A 201 2.59 -2.04 6.79
N ILE A 202 2.66 -1.91 5.47
CA ILE A 202 2.16 -0.73 4.74
C ILE A 202 1.32 -1.18 3.55
N LEU A 203 0.18 -0.53 3.34
CA LEU A 203 -0.66 -0.66 2.16
C LEU A 203 -0.60 0.62 1.33
N MET A 204 -0.36 0.50 0.03
CA MET A 204 -0.36 1.62 -0.89
C MET A 204 -1.71 1.75 -1.59
N ARG A 205 -2.24 2.98 -1.64
CA ARG A 205 -3.54 3.28 -2.26
C ARG A 205 -3.46 4.51 -3.15
N ARG A 206 -4.18 4.49 -4.27
CA ARG A 206 -4.40 5.63 -5.16
C ARG A 206 -5.76 6.26 -4.89
N HIS A 207 -5.83 7.59 -5.06
CA HIS A 207 -7.03 8.38 -4.96
C HIS A 207 -7.32 9.00 -6.33
N SER A 208 -8.54 8.76 -6.83
CA SER A 208 -9.05 9.30 -8.11
C SER A 208 -9.69 10.68 -7.93
#